data_AF-A0A9E0DJD7-F1
#
_entry.id   AF-A0A9E0DJD7-F1
#
_cell.length_a   1.000
_cell.length_b   1.000
_cell.length_c   1.000
_cell.angle_alpha   90.00
_cell.angle_beta   90.00
_cell.angle_gamma   90.00
#
_symmetry.space_group_name_H-M   'P 1'
#
loop_
_entity.id
_entity.type
_entity.pdbx_description
1 polymer ?
#
loop_
_entity_poly.entity_id
_entity_poly.type
_entity_poly.pdbx_seq_one_letter_code
_entity_poly.pdbx_strand_id
1 'polypeptide(L)'
;MPHPFSIFNSQFSILLDLPPFWRMVRQAWGLNAEVFAQIQQAPQGLWVAVGVVFLAALSEELAQSIVLFINKVRPWRFAQTLLISAGSHVVGYLIWTVSVWLVGVYLFGADVGLAPVAAAVGLGYAPQIFAFFTLIPFFGLWFSGVLMIWSLLAIIIAVQTGLGLEIWQAIVAAGLGWILIQLWRRTLGRPIDAIGRWVQRRTAGVPMRLTQEDVPRLRLNSRFLADLRQNIENKQSAKRKDGQSGERKRGG
;
A
#
# COMPACT_ATOMS: atom_id res chain seq x y z
N MET A 1 54.15 3.25 10.41
CA MET A 1 53.15 3.25 11.49
C MET A 1 52.06 4.24 11.11
N PRO A 2 50.82 3.81 10.85
CA PRO A 2 49.75 4.75 10.50
C PRO A 2 49.34 5.57 11.72
N HIS A 3 49.21 6.89 11.53
CA HIS A 3 48.86 7.84 12.59
C HIS A 3 47.42 7.61 13.11
N PRO A 4 47.20 7.68 14.44
CA PRO A 4 45.90 7.40 15.07
C PRO A 4 44.78 8.39 14.68
N PHE A 5 45.11 9.54 14.09
CA PHE A 5 44.14 10.55 13.66
C PHE A 5 43.42 10.23 12.33
N SER A 6 43.90 9.28 11.52
CA SER A 6 43.28 8.96 10.20
C SER A 6 42.08 8.01 10.28
N ILE A 7 42.02 7.16 11.33
CA ILE A 7 40.96 6.15 11.51
C ILE A 7 39.66 6.82 11.97
N PHE A 8 39.76 7.88 12.77
CA PHE A 8 38.60 8.59 13.28
C PHE A 8 37.87 9.36 12.17
N ASN A 9 38.61 9.96 11.23
CA ASN A 9 38.03 10.76 10.15
C ASN A 9 37.41 9.90 9.04
N SER A 10 37.92 8.69 8.82
CA SER A 10 37.36 7.74 7.84
C SER A 10 36.04 7.13 8.31
N GLN A 11 35.92 6.76 9.59
CA GLN A 11 34.66 6.31 10.20
C GLN A 11 33.56 7.39 10.15
N PHE A 12 33.92 8.65 10.39
CA PHE A 12 32.97 9.78 10.36
C PHE A 12 32.50 10.12 8.94
N SER A 13 33.40 10.00 7.95
CA SER A 13 33.05 10.19 6.53
C SER A 13 32.11 9.08 6.01
N ILE A 14 32.30 7.84 6.47
CA ILE A 14 31.43 6.70 6.13
C ILE A 14 30.01 6.86 6.70
N LEU A 15 29.84 7.56 7.83
CA LEU A 15 28.51 7.79 8.41
C LEU A 15 27.70 8.89 7.69
N LEU A 16 28.36 9.79 6.96
CA LEU A 16 27.70 10.86 6.20
C LEU A 16 27.29 10.42 4.79
N ASP A 17 28.00 9.45 4.21
CA ASP A 17 27.68 8.87 2.91
C ASP A 17 26.81 7.62 3.04
N LEU A 18 25.63 7.66 2.43
CA LEU A 18 24.75 6.49 2.42
C LEU A 18 25.32 5.36 1.55
N PRO A 19 25.22 4.10 2.00
CA PRO A 19 25.51 2.96 1.14
C PRO A 19 24.63 2.96 -0.12
N PRO A 20 25.02 2.26 -1.19
CA PRO A 20 24.15 2.06 -2.35
C PRO A 20 22.78 1.50 -1.94
N PHE A 21 21.70 1.95 -2.59
CA PHE A 21 20.32 1.60 -2.25
C PHE A 21 20.09 0.12 -1.94
N TRP A 22 20.52 -0.78 -2.85
CA TRP A 22 20.35 -2.22 -2.66
C TRP A 22 21.15 -2.80 -1.51
N ARG A 23 22.29 -2.18 -1.16
CA ARG A 23 23.05 -2.57 0.02
C ARG A 23 22.29 -2.20 1.29
N MET A 24 21.66 -1.02 1.32
CA MET A 24 20.82 -0.61 2.44
C MET A 24 19.61 -1.54 2.60
N VAL A 25 18.92 -1.86 1.51
CA VAL A 25 17.80 -2.83 1.53
C VAL A 25 18.26 -4.18 2.08
N ARG A 26 19.40 -4.70 1.62
CA ARG A 26 19.95 -5.97 2.10
C ARG A 26 20.35 -5.92 3.58
N GLN A 27 20.94 -4.82 4.04
CA GLN A 27 21.32 -4.63 5.45
C GLN A 27 20.08 -4.49 6.34
N ALA A 28 19.04 -3.76 5.88
CA ALA A 28 17.77 -3.64 6.57
C ALA A 28 17.05 -5.00 6.65
N TRP A 29 17.10 -5.80 5.58
CA TRP A 29 16.59 -7.17 5.57
C TRP A 29 17.37 -8.09 6.52
N GLY A 30 18.69 -7.90 6.62
CA GLY A 30 19.55 -8.53 7.62
C GLY A 30 19.42 -7.96 9.04
N LEU A 31 18.49 -7.01 9.27
CA LEU A 31 18.23 -6.38 10.56
C LEU A 31 19.49 -5.73 11.18
N ASN A 32 20.41 -5.24 10.35
CA ASN A 32 21.65 -4.62 10.82
C ASN A 32 21.35 -3.22 11.39
N ALA A 33 21.55 -3.04 12.69
CA ALA A 33 21.39 -1.78 13.41
C ALA A 33 22.13 -0.59 12.78
N GLU A 34 23.30 -0.85 12.18
CA GLU A 34 24.18 0.19 11.65
C GLU A 34 23.55 0.96 10.48
N VAL A 35 22.82 0.29 9.58
CA VAL A 35 22.18 0.97 8.43
C VAL A 35 21.07 1.91 8.89
N PHE A 36 20.36 1.55 9.96
CA PHE A 36 19.34 2.40 10.55
C PHE A 36 19.95 3.62 11.25
N ALA A 37 21.11 3.49 11.88
CA ALA A 37 21.83 4.63 12.44
C ALA A 37 22.39 5.56 11.35
N GLN A 38 22.96 5.00 10.28
CA GLN A 38 23.51 5.77 9.15
C GLN A 38 22.42 6.59 8.44
N ILE A 39 21.26 5.99 8.15
CA ILE A 39 20.18 6.70 7.43
C ILE A 39 19.59 7.87 8.24
N GLN A 40 19.73 7.84 9.56
CA GLN A 40 19.24 8.90 10.45
C GLN A 40 20.10 10.14 10.45
N GLN A 41 21.39 9.98 10.21
CA GLN A 41 22.36 11.08 10.22
C GLN A 41 22.56 11.68 8.81
N ALA A 42 22.19 10.93 7.78
CA ALA A 42 22.31 11.37 6.39
C ALA A 42 21.26 12.45 6.03
N PRO A 43 21.67 13.60 5.46
CA PRO A 43 20.75 14.65 5.00
C PRO A 43 19.69 14.14 4.00
N GLN A 44 20.07 13.18 3.16
CA GLN A 44 19.23 12.55 2.15
C GLN A 44 18.41 11.34 2.68
N GLY A 45 18.55 10.97 3.96
CA GLY A 45 17.93 9.78 4.54
C GLY A 45 16.40 9.76 4.41
N LEU A 46 15.76 10.93 4.58
CA LEU A 46 14.30 11.05 4.42
C LEU A 46 13.84 10.73 2.99
N TRP A 47 14.56 11.20 1.97
CA TRP A 47 14.22 10.93 0.57
C TRP A 47 14.38 9.46 0.23
N VAL A 48 15.42 8.81 0.75
CA VAL A 48 15.62 7.37 0.60
C VAL A 48 14.46 6.61 1.27
N ALA A 49 14.09 6.98 2.49
CA ALA A 49 12.99 6.37 3.22
C ALA A 49 11.65 6.49 2.49
N VAL A 50 11.32 7.67 1.97
CA VAL A 50 10.13 7.86 1.12
C VAL A 50 10.19 6.98 -0.13
N GLY A 51 11.37 6.88 -0.77
CA GLY A 51 11.59 5.99 -1.91
C GLY A 51 11.37 4.51 -1.57
N VAL A 52 11.86 4.05 -0.41
CA VAL A 52 11.66 2.68 0.10
C VAL A 52 10.18 2.42 0.35
N VAL A 53 9.48 3.31 1.07
CA VAL A 53 8.05 3.17 1.39
C VAL A 53 7.22 3.16 0.11
N PHE A 54 7.56 4.02 -0.86
CA PHE A 54 6.87 4.05 -2.15
C PHE A 54 7.07 2.75 -2.94
N LEU A 55 8.31 2.26 -3.04
CA LEU A 55 8.61 0.99 -3.72
C LEU A 55 7.95 -0.21 -3.04
N ALA A 56 7.94 -0.25 -1.71
CA ALA A 56 7.22 -1.25 -0.93
C ALA A 56 5.72 -1.24 -1.27
N ALA A 57 5.09 -0.06 -1.27
CA ALA A 57 3.67 0.08 -1.58
C ALA A 57 3.35 -0.34 -3.01
N LEU A 58 4.19 0.05 -3.99
CA LEU A 58 4.03 -0.42 -5.37
C LEU A 58 4.14 -1.95 -5.46
N SER A 59 5.11 -2.54 -4.75
CA SER A 59 5.32 -3.99 -4.75
C SER A 59 4.13 -4.74 -4.16
N GLU A 60 3.53 -4.25 -3.08
CA GLU A 60 2.38 -4.89 -2.43
C GLU A 60 1.13 -4.83 -3.32
N GLU A 61 0.85 -3.67 -3.92
CA GLU A 61 -0.30 -3.46 -4.79
C GLU A 61 -0.19 -4.25 -6.10
N LEU A 62 1.01 -4.37 -6.67
CA LEU A 62 1.28 -5.25 -7.81
C LEU A 62 0.92 -6.71 -7.49
N ALA A 63 1.24 -7.14 -6.27
CA ALA A 63 0.94 -8.47 -5.79
C ALA A 63 -0.57 -8.75 -5.68
N GLN A 64 -1.34 -7.79 -5.16
CA GLN A 64 -2.79 -7.91 -5.04
C GLN A 64 -3.53 -7.79 -6.38
N SER A 65 -2.90 -7.16 -7.38
CA SER A 65 -3.53 -6.84 -8.66
C SER A 65 -3.48 -7.96 -9.71
N ILE A 66 -3.13 -9.18 -9.32
CA ILE A 66 -3.04 -10.34 -10.21
C ILE A 66 -4.36 -10.60 -10.98
N VAL A 67 -5.50 -10.35 -10.34
CA VAL A 67 -6.83 -10.50 -10.93
C VAL A 67 -7.04 -9.53 -12.11
N LEU A 68 -6.48 -8.32 -12.03
CA LEU A 68 -6.62 -7.28 -13.06
C LEU A 68 -5.70 -7.54 -14.25
N PHE A 69 -4.52 -8.13 -14.03
CA PHE A 69 -3.62 -8.57 -15.10
C PHE A 69 -4.25 -9.70 -15.93
N ILE A 70 -4.86 -10.68 -15.24
CA ILE A 70 -5.62 -11.76 -15.89
C ILE A 70 -6.76 -11.17 -16.74
N ASN A 71 -7.38 -10.08 -16.28
CA ASN A 71 -8.53 -9.45 -16.93
C ASN A 71 -8.19 -8.35 -17.96
N LYS A 72 -6.91 -8.20 -18.36
CA LYS A 72 -6.42 -7.23 -19.37
C LYS A 72 -6.98 -5.81 -19.21
N VAL A 73 -6.92 -5.24 -18.01
CA VAL A 73 -7.36 -3.86 -17.77
C VAL A 73 -6.38 -2.88 -18.43
N ARG A 74 -6.89 -1.77 -19.01
CA ARG A 74 -6.04 -0.74 -19.65
C ARG A 74 -4.99 -0.19 -18.65
N PRO A 75 -3.69 -0.17 -19.00
CA PRO A 75 -2.59 0.08 -18.07
C PRO A 75 -2.64 1.45 -17.38
N TRP A 76 -3.22 2.46 -18.03
CA TRP A 76 -3.36 3.79 -17.47
C TRP A 76 -4.27 3.84 -16.22
N ARG A 77 -5.40 3.11 -16.24
CA ARG A 77 -6.32 3.08 -15.09
C ARG A 77 -5.72 2.35 -13.91
N PHE A 78 -4.95 1.30 -14.19
CA PHE A 78 -4.18 0.56 -13.21
C PHE A 78 -3.17 1.47 -12.50
N ALA A 79 -2.42 2.28 -13.26
CA ALA A 79 -1.46 3.23 -12.69
C ALA A 79 -2.13 4.25 -11.75
N GLN A 80 -3.33 4.74 -12.06
CA GLN A 80 -4.05 5.69 -11.18
C GLN A 80 -4.43 5.06 -9.84
N THR A 81 -4.98 3.85 -9.85
CA THR A 81 -5.29 3.12 -8.61
C THR A 81 -4.02 2.85 -7.82
N LEU A 82 -2.96 2.41 -8.49
CA LEU A 82 -1.66 2.11 -7.90
C LEU A 82 -1.06 3.34 -7.21
N LEU A 83 -1.15 4.52 -7.82
CA LEU A 83 -0.68 5.77 -7.23
C LEU A 83 -1.50 6.20 -6.01
N ILE A 84 -2.83 6.04 -6.04
CA ILE A 84 -3.69 6.35 -4.90
C ILE A 84 -3.39 5.42 -3.71
N SER A 85 -3.22 4.12 -3.98
CA SER A 85 -2.83 3.16 -2.96
C SER A 85 -1.43 3.44 -2.41
N ALA A 86 -0.45 3.71 -3.27
CA ALA A 86 0.91 4.07 -2.85
C ALA A 86 0.91 5.35 -1.98
N GLY A 87 0.16 6.38 -2.38
CA GLY A 87 -0.02 7.58 -1.56
C GLY A 87 -0.66 7.30 -0.21
N SER A 88 -1.66 6.42 -0.16
CA SER A 88 -2.31 6.00 1.09
C SER A 88 -1.33 5.26 2.01
N HIS A 89 -0.42 4.46 1.45
CA HIS A 89 0.65 3.79 2.18
C HIS A 89 1.65 4.78 2.78
N VAL A 90 2.06 5.80 2.02
CA VAL A 90 2.93 6.88 2.53
C VAL A 90 2.27 7.61 3.69
N VAL A 91 0.97 7.91 3.62
CA VAL A 91 0.22 8.51 4.75
C VAL A 91 0.22 7.59 5.97
N GLY A 92 -0.01 6.28 5.78
CA GLY A 92 0.05 5.30 6.86
C GLY A 92 1.43 5.25 7.53
N TYR A 93 2.49 5.29 6.72
CA TYR A 93 3.88 5.41 7.19
C TYR A 93 4.08 6.68 8.02
N LEU A 94 3.66 7.85 7.54
CA LEU A 94 3.81 9.11 8.27
C LEU A 94 3.08 9.08 9.62
N ILE A 95 1.86 8.54 9.65
CA ILE A 95 1.09 8.36 10.89
C ILE A 95 1.85 7.45 11.86
N TRP A 96 2.42 6.34 11.38
CA TRP A 96 3.20 5.45 12.22
C TRP A 96 4.44 6.14 12.78
N THR A 97 5.22 6.79 11.91
CA THR A 97 6.42 7.53 12.28
C THR A 97 6.13 8.58 13.33
N VAL A 98 5.09 9.40 13.13
CA VAL A 98 4.69 10.42 14.11
C VAL A 98 4.29 9.76 15.42
N SER A 99 3.54 8.66 15.38
CA SER A 99 3.12 7.94 16.59
C SER A 99 4.33 7.41 17.38
N VAL A 100 5.28 6.78 16.68
CA VAL A 100 6.52 6.26 17.27
C VAL A 100 7.35 7.39 17.86
N TRP A 101 7.50 8.49 17.12
CA TRP A 101 8.24 9.66 17.57
C TRP A 101 7.60 10.29 18.81
N LEU A 102 6.27 10.47 18.81
CA LEU A 102 5.53 10.98 19.98
C LEU A 102 5.71 10.08 21.19
N VAL A 103 5.59 8.76 21.03
CA VAL A 103 5.82 7.83 22.14
C VAL A 103 7.26 7.89 22.62
N GLY A 104 8.24 7.88 21.72
CA GLY A 104 9.65 7.96 22.09
C GLY A 104 10.01 9.23 22.85
N VAL A 105 9.58 10.39 22.35
CA VAL A 105 9.88 11.70 22.95
C VAL A 105 9.10 11.90 24.25
N TYR A 106 7.77 11.71 24.23
CA TYR A 106 6.92 12.10 25.37
C TYR A 106 6.78 11.01 26.43
N LEU A 107 6.83 9.72 26.07
CA LEU A 107 6.72 8.64 27.05
C LEU A 107 8.09 8.22 27.60
N PHE A 108 9.14 8.29 26.78
CA PHE A 108 10.47 7.77 27.12
C PHE A 108 11.58 8.83 27.13
N GLY A 109 11.28 10.09 26.80
CA GLY A 109 12.25 11.20 26.91
C GLY A 109 13.35 11.21 25.85
N ALA A 110 13.14 10.57 24.69
CA ALA A 110 14.13 10.58 23.61
C ALA A 110 14.33 12.00 23.04
N ASP A 111 15.59 12.39 22.81
CA ASP A 111 15.96 13.69 22.23
C ASP A 111 16.35 13.53 20.76
N VAL A 112 15.37 13.19 19.92
CA VAL A 112 15.58 12.93 18.49
C VAL A 112 14.50 13.64 17.68
N GLY A 113 14.92 14.27 16.58
CA GLY A 113 14.00 14.92 15.65
C GLY A 113 13.13 13.94 14.88
N LEU A 114 12.00 14.42 14.34
CA LEU A 114 11.07 13.60 13.57
C LEU A 114 11.69 13.05 12.27
N ALA A 115 12.53 13.83 11.58
CA ALA A 115 13.10 13.44 10.29
C ALA A 115 14.05 12.23 10.37
N PRO A 116 14.97 12.14 11.35
CA PRO A 116 15.72 10.91 11.62
C PRO A 116 14.81 9.70 11.85
N VAL A 117 13.82 9.82 12.74
CA VAL A 117 12.87 8.71 13.01
C VAL A 117 12.13 8.30 11.74
N ALA A 118 11.70 9.26 10.93
CA ALA A 118 11.09 9.01 9.63
C ALA A 118 12.02 8.22 8.71
N ALA A 119 13.29 8.63 8.61
CA ALA A 119 14.27 7.95 7.79
C ALA A 119 14.46 6.48 8.22
N ALA A 120 14.60 6.24 9.52
CA ALA A 120 14.79 4.91 10.09
C ALA A 120 13.57 4.01 9.90
N VAL A 121 12.38 4.51 10.26
CA VAL A 121 11.11 3.79 10.12
C VAL A 121 10.84 3.46 8.67
N GLY A 122 11.10 4.39 7.74
CA GLY A 122 10.85 4.17 6.32
C GLY A 122 11.81 3.15 5.71
N LEU A 123 13.07 3.10 6.16
CA LEU A 123 13.98 2.00 5.81
C LEU A 123 13.50 0.64 6.36
N GLY A 124 12.79 0.63 7.49
CA GLY A 124 12.15 -0.56 8.05
C GLY A 124 11.10 -1.20 7.14
N TYR A 125 10.60 -0.47 6.13
CA TYR A 125 9.73 -1.00 5.07
C TYR A 125 10.49 -1.73 3.96
N ALA A 126 11.84 -1.70 3.95
CA ALA A 126 12.65 -2.34 2.91
C ALA A 126 12.31 -3.81 2.62
N PRO A 127 11.99 -4.68 3.60
CA PRO A 127 11.57 -6.05 3.32
C PRO A 127 10.34 -6.12 2.39
N GLN A 128 9.43 -5.16 2.49
CA GLN A 128 8.18 -5.14 1.71
C GLN A 128 8.38 -4.79 0.23
N ILE A 129 9.57 -4.32 -0.18
CA ILE A 129 9.93 -4.19 -1.61
C ILE A 129 9.85 -5.55 -2.32
N PHE A 130 9.96 -6.65 -1.58
CA PHE A 130 9.85 -8.01 -2.11
C PHE A 130 8.41 -8.56 -2.06
N ALA A 131 7.41 -7.75 -1.71
CA ALA A 131 6.01 -8.19 -1.61
C ALA A 131 5.44 -8.74 -2.92
N PHE A 132 6.04 -8.44 -4.08
CA PHE A 132 5.63 -8.99 -5.37
C PHE A 132 5.76 -10.52 -5.44
N PHE A 133 6.62 -11.14 -4.62
CA PHE A 133 6.72 -12.61 -4.55
C PHE A 133 5.45 -13.27 -4.00
N THR A 134 4.54 -12.51 -3.40
CA THR A 134 3.24 -13.02 -2.96
C THR A 134 2.33 -13.39 -4.15
N LEU A 135 2.70 -13.02 -5.38
CA LEU A 135 2.07 -13.47 -6.62
C LEU A 135 2.17 -14.99 -6.84
N ILE A 136 3.10 -15.67 -6.17
CA ILE A 136 3.27 -17.13 -6.31
C ILE A 136 2.02 -17.83 -5.74
N PRO A 137 1.32 -18.65 -6.55
CA PRO A 137 0.15 -19.40 -6.10
C PRO A 137 0.46 -20.22 -4.84
N PHE A 138 -0.48 -20.27 -3.89
CA PHE A 138 -0.38 -20.96 -2.58
C PHE A 138 0.54 -20.31 -1.53
N PHE A 139 1.52 -19.49 -1.91
CA PHE A 139 2.48 -18.88 -0.96
C PHE A 139 2.13 -17.44 -0.54
N GLY A 140 1.21 -16.77 -1.25
CA GLY A 140 0.95 -15.35 -1.06
C GLY A 140 0.59 -14.91 0.36
N LEU A 141 -0.32 -15.62 1.02
CA LEU A 141 -0.75 -15.26 2.38
C LEU A 141 0.38 -15.43 3.41
N TRP A 142 1.10 -16.55 3.34
CA TRP A 142 2.20 -16.86 4.25
C TRP A 142 3.36 -15.88 4.07
N PHE A 143 3.74 -15.62 2.82
CA PHE A 143 4.86 -14.73 2.51
C PHE A 143 4.55 -13.28 2.91
N SER A 144 3.31 -12.80 2.73
CA SER A 144 2.88 -11.48 3.19
C SER A 144 3.01 -11.33 4.71
N GLY A 145 2.55 -12.35 5.46
CA GLY A 145 2.66 -12.36 6.92
C GLY A 145 4.11 -12.32 7.41
N VAL A 146 5.00 -13.09 6.77
CA VAL A 146 6.43 -13.09 7.09
C VAL A 146 7.04 -11.72 6.84
N LEU A 147 6.79 -11.10 5.69
CA LEU A 147 7.32 -9.76 5.38
C LEU A 147 6.80 -8.69 6.35
N MET A 148 5.55 -8.78 6.77
CA MET A 148 4.96 -7.86 7.74
C MET A 148 5.65 -7.98 9.10
N ILE A 149 5.85 -9.20 9.60
CA ILE A 149 6.58 -9.44 10.85
C ILE A 149 8.02 -8.97 10.72
N TRP A 150 8.67 -9.23 9.58
CA TRP A 150 10.05 -8.82 9.34
C TRP A 150 10.21 -7.28 9.32
N SER A 151 9.25 -6.59 8.71
CA SER A 151 9.21 -5.12 8.71
C SER A 151 8.98 -4.57 10.12
N LEU A 152 8.13 -5.21 10.92
CA LEU A 152 7.94 -4.84 12.32
C LEU A 152 9.25 -5.00 13.13
N LEU A 153 9.97 -6.10 12.95
CA LEU A 153 11.28 -6.32 13.59
C LEU A 153 12.31 -5.27 13.15
N ALA A 154 12.35 -4.96 11.86
CA ALA A 154 13.23 -3.92 11.32
C ALA A 154 12.90 -2.55 11.94
N ILE A 155 11.62 -2.22 12.10
CA ILE A 155 11.19 -0.97 12.73
C ILE A 155 11.53 -0.96 14.22
N ILE A 156 11.36 -2.05 14.95
CA ILE A 156 11.78 -2.14 16.37
C ILE A 156 13.27 -1.82 16.51
N ILE A 157 14.12 -2.41 15.67
CA ILE A 157 15.56 -2.14 15.68
C ILE A 157 15.86 -0.70 15.25
N ALA A 158 15.17 -0.20 14.22
CA ALA A 158 15.31 1.18 13.76
C ALA A 158 14.96 2.19 14.86
N VAL A 159 13.91 1.91 15.64
CA VAL A 159 13.44 2.73 16.76
C VAL A 159 14.39 2.63 17.95
N GLN A 160 14.83 1.42 18.30
CA GLN A 160 15.80 1.19 19.36
C GLN A 160 17.09 1.97 19.10
N THR A 161 17.66 1.77 17.91
CA THR A 161 18.93 2.41 17.50
C THR A 161 18.77 3.90 17.25
N GLY A 162 17.62 4.31 16.73
CA GLY A 162 17.38 5.68 16.32
C GLY A 162 16.96 6.63 17.42
N LEU A 163 16.15 6.16 18.35
CA LEU A 163 15.73 6.94 19.51
C LEU A 163 16.62 6.67 20.73
N GLY A 164 17.63 5.80 20.61
CA GLY A 164 18.48 5.41 21.73
C GLY A 164 17.70 4.71 22.86
N LEU A 165 16.59 4.05 22.50
CA LEU A 165 15.68 3.42 23.45
C LEU A 165 16.13 2.00 23.79
N GLU A 166 15.71 1.51 24.96
CA GLU A 166 15.81 0.09 25.27
C GLU A 166 14.89 -0.74 24.37
N ILE A 167 15.21 -2.02 24.18
CA ILE A 167 14.46 -2.89 23.26
C ILE A 167 12.97 -2.97 23.62
N TRP A 168 12.62 -3.03 24.91
CA TRP A 168 11.22 -3.10 25.34
C TRP A 168 10.49 -1.78 25.10
N GLN A 169 11.17 -0.64 25.26
CA GLN A 169 10.62 0.68 24.94
C GLN A 169 10.36 0.80 23.44
N ALA A 170 11.27 0.31 22.61
CA ALA A 170 11.11 0.26 21.16
C ALA A 170 9.93 -0.64 20.74
N ILE A 171 9.75 -1.79 21.40
CA ILE A 171 8.58 -2.67 21.21
C ILE A 171 7.29 -1.92 21.56
N VAL A 172 7.25 -1.22 22.69
CA VAL A 172 6.08 -0.43 23.11
C VAL A 172 5.81 0.72 22.14
N ALA A 173 6.83 1.46 21.71
CA ALA A 173 6.69 2.56 20.77
C ALA A 173 6.19 2.09 19.39
N ALA A 174 6.80 1.04 18.84
CA ALA A 174 6.39 0.44 17.57
C ALA A 174 4.97 -0.15 17.67
N GLY A 175 4.68 -0.87 18.75
CA GLY A 175 3.39 -1.51 19.01
C GLY A 175 2.24 -0.52 19.22
N LEU A 176 2.46 0.55 20.00
CA LEU A 176 1.46 1.62 20.18
C LEU A 176 1.20 2.36 18.87
N GLY A 177 2.25 2.64 18.09
CA GLY A 177 2.10 3.21 16.76
C GLY A 177 1.28 2.32 15.82
N TRP A 178 1.50 1.00 15.87
CA TRP A 178 0.70 0.03 15.12
C TRP A 178 -0.77 0.03 15.55
N ILE A 179 -1.05 0.03 16.86
CA ILE A 179 -2.42 0.10 17.40
C ILE A 179 -3.11 1.39 16.93
N LEU A 180 -2.40 2.52 16.92
CA LEU A 180 -2.90 3.81 16.40
C LEU A 180 -3.29 3.73 14.92
N ILE A 181 -2.48 3.09 14.08
CA ILE A 181 -2.81 2.83 12.68
C ILE A 181 -4.04 1.94 12.55
N GLN A 182 -4.13 0.88 13.36
CA GLN A 182 -5.28 -0.03 13.34
C GLN A 182 -6.56 0.71 13.74
N LEU A 183 -6.48 1.59 14.74
CA LEU A 183 -7.58 2.44 15.14
C LEU A 183 -7.96 3.42 14.04
N TRP A 184 -6.97 4.10 13.43
CA TRP A 184 -7.15 4.99 12.28
C TRP A 184 -7.85 4.29 11.12
N ARG A 185 -7.38 3.12 10.72
CA ARG A 185 -7.99 2.27 9.68
C ARG A 185 -9.43 1.91 10.03
N ARG A 186 -9.73 1.67 11.31
CA ARG A 186 -11.07 1.31 11.79
C ARG A 186 -12.01 2.50 11.90
N THR A 187 -11.51 3.70 12.22
CA THR A 187 -12.29 4.94 12.27
C THR A 187 -12.50 5.57 10.88
N LEU A 188 -11.57 5.37 9.94
CA LEU A 188 -11.57 5.98 8.61
C LEU A 188 -11.66 4.98 7.43
N GLY A 189 -11.96 3.70 7.68
CA GLY A 189 -12.19 2.72 6.61
C GLY A 189 -13.37 3.10 5.70
N ARG A 190 -14.42 3.71 6.25
CA ARG A 190 -15.62 4.13 5.50
C ARG A 190 -15.38 5.25 4.46
N PRO A 191 -14.60 6.32 4.74
CA PRO A 191 -14.30 7.35 3.74
C PRO A 191 -13.35 6.88 2.63
N ILE A 192 -12.42 5.95 2.88
CA ILE A 192 -11.54 5.42 1.83
C ILE A 192 -12.34 4.65 0.77
N ASP A 193 -13.34 3.84 1.20
CA ASP A 193 -14.30 3.21 0.28
C ASP A 193 -15.16 4.25 -0.46
N ALA A 194 -15.44 5.39 0.17
CA ALA A 194 -16.16 6.49 -0.46
C ALA A 194 -15.31 7.20 -1.52
N ILE A 195 -14.01 7.36 -1.31
CA ILE A 195 -13.05 7.88 -2.29
C ILE A 195 -12.90 6.89 -3.45
N GLY A 196 -12.76 5.59 -3.17
CA GLY A 196 -12.78 4.54 -4.19
C GLY A 196 -14.02 4.62 -5.07
N ARG A 197 -15.22 4.70 -4.46
CA ARG A 197 -16.50 4.90 -5.17
C ARG A 197 -16.63 6.26 -5.85
N TRP A 198 -16.00 7.32 -5.34
CA TRP A 198 -16.02 8.64 -5.97
C TRP A 198 -15.11 8.70 -7.20
N VAL A 199 -13.94 8.08 -7.14
CA VAL A 199 -13.04 7.87 -8.29
C VAL A 199 -13.75 6.99 -9.33
N GLN A 200 -14.46 5.94 -8.89
CA GLN A 200 -15.29 5.11 -9.77
C GLN A 200 -16.41 5.91 -10.43
N ARG A 201 -17.08 6.80 -9.70
CA ARG A 201 -18.15 7.68 -10.23
C ARG A 201 -17.63 8.75 -11.18
N ARG A 202 -16.43 9.30 -10.95
CA ARG A 202 -15.80 10.26 -11.87
C ARG A 202 -15.26 9.63 -13.15
N THR A 203 -14.90 8.34 -13.12
CA THR A 203 -14.36 7.62 -14.28
C THR A 203 -15.42 6.83 -15.05
N ALA A 204 -16.53 6.47 -14.41
CA ALA A 204 -17.69 5.84 -15.04
C ALA A 204 -18.67 6.89 -15.59
N GLY A 205 -18.31 7.53 -16.71
CA GLY A 205 -19.26 8.27 -17.55
C GLY A 205 -20.34 7.38 -18.20
N VAL A 206 -20.47 6.12 -17.79
CA VAL A 206 -21.54 5.17 -18.16
C VAL A 206 -21.77 4.26 -16.95
N PRO A 207 -23.02 4.03 -16.51
CA PRO A 207 -23.30 3.19 -15.36
C PRO A 207 -22.84 1.76 -15.62
N MET A 208 -21.90 1.26 -14.80
CA MET A 208 -21.60 -0.17 -14.74
C MET A 208 -22.83 -0.87 -14.16
N ARG A 209 -23.65 -1.42 -15.05
CA ARG A 209 -24.73 -2.35 -14.71
C ARG A 209 -24.07 -3.65 -14.26
N LEU A 210 -24.33 -4.02 -13.01
CA LEU A 210 -23.94 -5.24 -12.27
C LEU A 210 -22.74 -5.05 -11.33
N THR A 211 -23.08 -4.80 -10.07
CA THR A 211 -22.18 -4.84 -8.91
C THR A 211 -22.15 -6.26 -8.34
N GLN A 212 -21.06 -6.67 -7.67
CA GLN A 212 -20.93 -7.97 -6.98
C GLN A 212 -22.07 -8.26 -5.97
N GLU A 213 -22.76 -7.24 -5.48
CA GLU A 213 -23.97 -7.34 -4.64
C GLU A 213 -25.23 -7.82 -5.41
N ASP A 214 -25.24 -7.76 -6.74
CA ASP A 214 -26.34 -8.24 -7.59
C ASP A 214 -26.19 -9.73 -7.96
N VAL A 215 -25.00 -10.30 -7.78
CA VAL A 215 -24.70 -11.71 -8.09
C VAL A 215 -25.51 -12.69 -7.23
N PRO A 216 -25.69 -12.47 -5.91
CA PRO A 216 -26.59 -13.28 -5.09
C PRO A 216 -28.07 -13.11 -5.49
N ARG A 217 -28.48 -11.89 -5.89
CA ARG A 217 -29.86 -11.60 -6.31
C ARG A 217 -30.23 -12.26 -7.63
N LEU A 218 -29.27 -12.40 -8.55
CA LEU A 218 -29.42 -13.15 -9.80
C LEU A 218 -29.48 -14.67 -9.60
N ARG A 219 -28.81 -15.19 -8.57
CA ARG A 219 -28.89 -16.62 -8.22
C ARG A 219 -30.18 -17.00 -7.48
N LEU A 220 -30.86 -16.06 -6.84
CA LEU A 220 -31.98 -16.36 -5.94
C LEU A 220 -33.38 -16.10 -6.52
N ASN A 221 -33.54 -15.37 -7.64
CA ASN A 221 -34.87 -15.02 -8.14
C ASN A 221 -35.09 -15.34 -9.63
N SER A 222 -35.56 -16.56 -9.90
CA SER A 222 -35.96 -17.04 -11.22
C SER A 222 -37.07 -16.21 -11.89
N ARG A 223 -37.91 -15.52 -11.10
CA ARG A 223 -38.99 -14.67 -11.63
C ARG A 223 -38.47 -13.44 -12.36
N PHE A 224 -37.35 -12.86 -11.91
CA PHE A 224 -36.77 -11.68 -12.56
C PHE A 224 -36.21 -11.99 -13.95
N LEU A 225 -35.63 -13.18 -14.13
CA LEU A 225 -35.16 -13.65 -15.44
C LEU A 225 -36.34 -13.91 -16.40
N ALA A 226 -37.46 -14.42 -15.88
CA ALA A 226 -38.68 -14.62 -16.66
C ALA A 226 -39.26 -13.28 -17.16
N ASP A 227 -39.38 -12.28 -16.28
CA ASP A 227 -39.91 -10.95 -16.64
C ASP A 227 -39.01 -10.22 -17.65
N LEU A 228 -37.68 -10.31 -17.49
CA LEU A 228 -36.73 -9.75 -18.44
C LEU A 228 -36.86 -10.39 -19.82
N ARG A 229 -36.95 -11.72 -19.87
CA ARG A 229 -37.11 -12.45 -21.13
C ARG A 229 -38.41 -12.07 -21.81
N GLN A 230 -39.51 -12.00 -21.07
CA GLN A 230 -40.82 -11.64 -21.59
C GLN A 230 -40.87 -10.20 -22.11
N ASN A 231 -40.23 -9.25 -21.43
CA ASN A 231 -40.15 -7.87 -21.91
C ASN A 231 -39.31 -7.72 -23.18
N ILE A 232 -38.25 -8.51 -23.34
CA ILE A 232 -37.44 -8.53 -24.57
C ILE A 232 -38.25 -9.13 -25.72
N GLU A 233 -38.96 -10.24 -25.50
CA GLU A 233 -39.82 -10.88 -26.50
C GLU A 233 -40.98 -9.97 -26.93
N ASN A 234 -41.61 -9.25 -25.99
CA ASN A 234 -42.67 -8.28 -26.28
C ASN A 234 -42.18 -7.11 -27.13
N LYS A 235 -40.99 -6.55 -26.82
CA LYS A 235 -40.39 -5.47 -27.61
C LYS A 235 -40.00 -5.92 -29.02
N GLN A 236 -39.50 -7.14 -29.17
CA GLN A 236 -39.19 -7.69 -30.50
C GLN A 236 -40.45 -7.96 -31.32
N SER A 237 -41.52 -8.42 -30.66
CA SER A 237 -42.81 -8.67 -31.30
C SER A 237 -43.50 -7.37 -31.75
N ALA A 238 -43.43 -6.31 -30.95
CA ALA A 238 -43.91 -4.99 -31.33
C ALA A 238 -43.14 -4.44 -32.54
N LYS A 239 -41.80 -4.54 -32.52
CA LYS A 239 -40.94 -4.07 -33.62
C LYS A 239 -41.17 -4.84 -34.93
N ARG A 240 -41.50 -6.14 -34.87
CA ARG A 240 -41.89 -6.94 -36.05
C ARG A 240 -43.24 -6.51 -36.63
N LYS A 241 -44.23 -6.19 -35.77
CA LYS A 241 -45.53 -5.70 -36.22
C LYS A 241 -45.45 -4.31 -36.87
N ASP A 242 -44.63 -3.43 -36.33
CA ASP A 242 -44.41 -2.09 -36.90
C ASP A 242 -43.69 -2.17 -38.26
N GLY A 243 -42.75 -3.10 -38.43
CA GLY A 243 -42.09 -3.37 -39.72
C GLY A 243 -43.05 -3.86 -40.81
N GLN A 244 -43.95 -4.80 -40.49
CA GLN A 244 -44.94 -5.30 -41.45
C GLN A 244 -46.03 -4.28 -41.79
N SER A 245 -46.37 -3.37 -40.88
CA SER A 245 -47.34 -2.29 -41.13
C SER A 245 -46.76 -1.21 -42.07
N GLY A 246 -45.46 -0.96 -41.99
CA GLY A 246 -44.75 -0.03 -42.88
C GLY A 246 -44.64 -0.52 -44.33
N GLU A 247 -44.45 -1.82 -44.56
CA GLU A 247 -44.41 -2.40 -45.92
C GLU A 247 -45.78 -2.40 -46.61
N ARG A 248 -46.87 -2.65 -45.88
CA ARG A 248 -48.23 -2.59 -46.44
C ARG A 248 -48.64 -1.19 -46.91
N LYS A 249 -48.04 -0.12 -46.38
CA LYS A 249 -48.32 1.28 -46.81
C LYS A 249 -47.45 1.76 -47.98
N ARG A 250 -46.44 1.00 -48.41
CA ARG A 250 -45.56 1.37 -49.54
C ARG A 250 -45.83 0.59 -50.83
N GLY A 251 -46.68 -0.43 -50.78
CA GLY A 251 -47.02 -1.29 -51.94
C GLY A 251 -48.45 -1.14 -52.46
N GLY A 252 -49.14 -0.04 -52.11
CA GLY A 252 -50.49 0.30 -52.60
C GLY A 252 -50.48 1.62 -53.34
#